data_AF-A0A7C6IEW2-F1
#
_entry.id   AF-A0A7C6IEW2-F1
#
_cell.length_a   1.000
_cell.length_b   1.000
_cell.length_c   1.000
_cell.angle_alpha   90.00
_cell.angle_beta   90.00
_cell.angle_gamma   90.00
#
_symmetry.space_group_name_H-M   'P 1'
#
loop_
_entity.id
_entity.type
_entity.pdbx_description
1 polymer ?
#
loop_
_entity_poly.entity_id
_entity_poly.type
_entity_poly.pdbx_seq_one_letter_code
_entity_poly.pdbx_strand_id
1 'polypeptide(L)'
;ETAEVVASTVGNFAHPDDPGMNDFGEVLLRSENAQGYVRVDWFTPQGLPTWGDGRLFILGTKGYIELRKYVDVEGRPGTNHLFWVNDEGTHHEQLDGVPLTYYDHVVADVRGRTQTAAPQEHTFEVMRLALTAQAEATRRGHLA
;
A
#
# COMPACT_ATOMS: atom_id res chain seq x y z
N GLU A 1 8.68 13.48 7.31
CA GLU A 1 7.34 13.88 6.80
C GLU A 1 7.29 13.96 5.28
N THR A 2 8.42 14.08 4.59
CA THR A 2 8.50 14.04 3.12
C THR A 2 9.27 12.82 2.62
N ALA A 3 9.13 12.52 1.34
CA ALA A 3 9.92 11.52 0.62
C ALA A 3 10.26 11.98 -0.81
N GLU A 4 11.18 11.28 -1.46
CA GLU A 4 11.48 11.41 -2.88
C GLU A 4 10.99 10.17 -3.64
N VAL A 5 10.61 10.38 -4.90
CA VAL A 5 10.43 9.31 -5.88
C VAL A 5 11.80 9.03 -6.48
N VAL A 6 12.37 7.87 -6.17
CA VAL A 6 13.69 7.47 -6.68
C VAL A 6 13.56 6.91 -8.10
N ALA A 7 12.52 6.11 -8.32
CA ALA A 7 12.17 5.54 -9.61
C ALA A 7 10.69 5.17 -9.63
N SER A 8 10.06 5.27 -10.81
CA SER A 8 8.70 4.80 -11.04
C SER A 8 8.56 4.20 -12.44
N THR A 9 7.65 3.25 -12.59
CA THR A 9 7.33 2.59 -13.86
C THR A 9 5.84 2.32 -13.94
N VAL A 10 5.26 2.50 -15.12
CA VAL A 10 3.88 2.08 -15.45
C VAL A 10 3.89 1.26 -16.73
N GLY A 11 2.97 0.32 -16.84
CA GLY A 11 2.87 -0.54 -18.01
C GLY A 11 1.43 -0.89 -18.37
N ASN A 12 1.25 -1.24 -19.64
CA ASN A 12 0.09 -1.97 -20.15
C ASN A 12 0.62 -3.25 -20.78
N PHE A 13 0.31 -4.40 -20.19
CA PHE A 13 0.84 -5.70 -20.62
C PHE A 13 -0.25 -6.68 -21.06
N ALA A 14 -1.47 -6.52 -20.57
CA ALA A 14 -2.57 -7.44 -20.81
C ALA A 14 -3.79 -6.80 -21.49
N HIS A 15 -3.80 -5.47 -21.69
CA HIS A 15 -4.94 -4.72 -22.21
C HIS A 15 -4.58 -3.86 -23.43
N PRO A 16 -4.06 -4.46 -24.53
CA PRO A 16 -3.61 -3.71 -25.72
C PRO A 16 -4.72 -2.89 -26.38
N ASP A 17 -5.98 -3.34 -26.26
CA ASP A 17 -7.14 -2.67 -26.83
C ASP A 17 -7.58 -1.42 -26.02
N ASP A 18 -7.03 -1.24 -24.81
CA ASP A 18 -7.27 -0.09 -23.93
C ASP A 18 -5.98 0.72 -23.69
N PRO A 19 -5.49 1.50 -24.68
CA PRO A 19 -4.16 2.14 -24.64
C PRO A 19 -3.99 3.21 -23.55
N GLY A 20 -5.09 3.67 -22.93
CA GLY A 20 -5.06 4.58 -21.77
C GLY A 20 -4.91 3.89 -20.42
N MET A 21 -5.09 2.56 -20.38
CA MET A 21 -5.01 1.75 -19.15
C MET A 21 -3.54 1.52 -18.78
N ASN A 22 -3.23 1.69 -17.49
CA ASN A 22 -1.99 1.17 -16.90
C ASN A 22 -2.38 -0.02 -16.02
N ASP A 23 -2.08 -1.24 -16.45
CA ASP A 23 -2.42 -2.48 -15.72
C ASP A 23 -1.33 -2.94 -14.75
N PHE A 24 -0.18 -2.27 -14.76
CA PHE A 24 0.92 -2.44 -13.82
C PHE A 24 1.51 -1.08 -13.42
N GLY A 25 1.93 -0.94 -12.16
CA GLY A 25 2.69 0.20 -11.67
C GLY A 25 3.60 -0.15 -10.50
N GLU A 26 4.76 0.49 -10.45
CA GLU A 26 5.65 0.41 -9.30
C GLU A 26 6.36 1.74 -9.01
N VAL A 27 6.71 1.94 -7.74
CA VAL A 27 7.46 3.10 -7.28
C VAL A 27 8.44 2.71 -6.17
N LEU A 28 9.66 3.22 -6.27
CA LEU A 28 10.67 3.21 -5.23
C LEU A 28 10.72 4.60 -4.58
N LEU A 29 10.48 4.65 -3.28
CA LEU A 29 10.47 5.85 -2.46
C LEU A 29 11.64 5.85 -1.48
N ARG A 30 12.16 7.03 -1.17
CA ARG A 30 13.17 7.21 -0.12
C ARG A 30 12.85 8.43 0.73
N SER A 31 13.14 8.33 2.01
CA SER A 31 13.12 9.44 2.96
C SER A 31 14.45 9.45 3.72
N GLU A 32 14.62 10.43 4.61
CA GLU A 32 15.77 10.51 5.50
C GLU A 32 15.98 9.22 6.33
N ASN A 33 14.89 8.56 6.73
CA ASN A 33 14.93 7.50 7.75
C ASN A 33 14.44 6.13 7.24
N ALA A 34 13.92 6.04 6.02
CA ALA A 34 13.32 4.81 5.48
C ALA A 34 13.29 4.78 3.95
N GLN A 35 13.18 3.58 3.40
CA GLN A 35 12.94 3.31 1.98
C GLN A 35 11.66 2.50 1.84
N GLY A 36 10.94 2.68 0.73
CA GLY A 36 9.70 2.00 0.46
C GLY A 36 9.60 1.58 -1.00
N TYR A 37 9.03 0.40 -1.24
CA TYR A 37 8.69 -0.06 -2.58
C TYR A 37 7.20 -0.37 -2.59
N VAL A 38 6.50 0.15 -3.60
CA VAL A 38 5.07 -0.09 -3.80
C VAL A 38 4.89 -0.63 -5.21
N ARG A 39 4.14 -1.73 -5.33
CA ARG A 39 3.72 -2.31 -6.60
C ARG A 39 2.21 -2.51 -6.58
N VAL A 40 1.56 -2.11 -7.65
CA VAL A 40 0.13 -2.29 -7.90
C VAL A 40 -0.07 -2.91 -9.26
N ASP A 41 -1.12 -3.70 -9.40
CA ASP A 41 -1.46 -4.37 -10.64
C ASP A 41 -2.96 -4.63 -10.74
N TRP A 42 -3.41 -4.83 -11.98
CA TRP A 42 -4.76 -5.26 -12.32
C TRP A 42 -4.78 -6.74 -12.75
N PHE A 43 -3.87 -7.56 -12.23
CA PHE A 43 -3.68 -8.95 -12.64
C PHE A 43 -4.19 -9.99 -11.64
N THR A 44 -5.07 -9.59 -10.71
CA THR A 44 -5.66 -10.54 -9.77
C THR A 44 -6.43 -11.63 -10.52
N PRO A 45 -6.05 -12.91 -10.40
CA PRO A 45 -6.67 -13.99 -11.16
C PRO A 45 -8.04 -14.36 -10.61
N GLN A 46 -8.93 -14.88 -11.46
CA GLN A 46 -10.27 -15.34 -11.07
C GLN A 46 -10.27 -16.44 -10.00
N GLY A 47 -9.16 -17.18 -9.85
CA GLY A 47 -9.03 -18.22 -8.84
C GLY A 47 -8.80 -17.70 -7.42
N LEU A 48 -8.51 -16.40 -7.24
CA LEU A 48 -8.35 -15.83 -5.90
C LEU A 48 -9.73 -15.66 -5.25
N PRO A 49 -9.94 -16.08 -3.99
CA PRO A 49 -11.24 -15.99 -3.31
C PRO A 49 -11.62 -14.55 -2.92
N THR A 50 -10.73 -13.57 -3.16
CA THR A 50 -10.89 -12.15 -2.85
C THR A 50 -10.56 -11.29 -4.05
N TRP A 51 -10.84 -10.00 -3.96
CA TRP A 51 -10.56 -9.02 -5.01
C TRP A 51 -9.07 -8.69 -5.19
N GLY A 52 -8.20 -9.22 -4.33
CA GLY A 52 -6.74 -9.05 -4.41
C GLY A 52 -6.03 -9.67 -3.21
N ASP A 53 -4.72 -9.95 -3.36
CA ASP A 53 -3.82 -10.37 -2.29
C ASP A 53 -2.99 -9.17 -1.81
N GLY A 54 -3.65 -8.24 -1.12
CA GLY A 54 -3.04 -7.02 -0.62
C GLY A 54 -2.13 -7.29 0.58
N ARG A 55 -0.84 -6.97 0.43
CA ARG A 55 0.16 -7.17 1.49
C ARG A 55 0.89 -5.89 1.88
N LEU A 56 1.47 -5.91 3.08
CA LEU A 56 2.41 -4.91 3.56
C LEU A 56 3.51 -5.60 4.34
N PHE A 57 4.76 -5.25 4.05
CA PHE A 57 5.92 -5.65 4.83
C PHE A 57 6.57 -4.42 5.46
N ILE A 58 6.86 -4.49 6.76
CA ILE A 58 7.60 -3.45 7.47
C ILE A 58 8.86 -4.11 8.03
N LEU A 59 10.01 -3.75 7.49
CA LEU A 59 11.30 -4.26 7.94
C LEU A 59 11.95 -3.28 8.90
N GLY A 60 12.22 -3.71 10.12
CA GLY A 60 12.99 -2.99 11.12
C GLY A 60 14.35 -3.64 11.37
N THR A 61 15.17 -2.99 12.19
CA THR A 61 16.50 -3.49 12.55
C THR A 61 16.50 -4.65 13.53
N LYS A 62 15.34 -4.94 14.16
CA LYS A 62 15.16 -6.00 15.18
C LYS A 62 14.03 -6.97 14.87
N GLY A 63 13.57 -6.99 13.62
CA GLY A 63 12.39 -7.75 13.26
C GLY A 63 11.64 -7.19 12.07
N TYR A 64 10.54 -7.85 11.73
CA TYR A 64 9.67 -7.41 10.65
C TYR A 64 8.21 -7.75 10.93
N ILE A 65 7.32 -7.07 10.22
CA ILE A 65 5.88 -7.31 10.20
C ILE A 65 5.48 -7.68 8.78
N GLU A 66 4.60 -8.67 8.64
CA GLU A 66 3.83 -8.95 7.41
C GLU A 66 2.34 -8.80 7.74
N LEU A 67 1.63 -7.98 6.97
CA LEU A 67 0.17 -7.90 7.02
C LEU A 67 -0.40 -8.48 5.73
N ARG A 68 -1.22 -9.54 5.86
CA ARG A 68 -2.04 -10.09 4.78
C ARG A 68 -3.46 -9.59 4.96
N LYS A 69 -3.85 -8.58 4.17
CA LYS A 69 -5.09 -7.83 4.40
C LYS A 69 -6.34 -8.64 4.08
N TYR A 70 -6.33 -9.34 2.95
CA TYR A 70 -7.56 -9.90 2.39
C TYR A 70 -7.60 -11.42 2.39
N VAL A 71 -6.45 -12.10 2.36
CA VAL A 71 -6.41 -13.56 2.29
C VAL A 71 -5.06 -14.09 2.77
N ASP A 72 -5.07 -15.23 3.45
CA ASP A 72 -3.91 -16.10 3.64
C ASP A 72 -4.03 -17.29 2.67
N VAL A 73 -3.41 -17.18 1.49
CA VAL A 73 -3.57 -18.15 0.38
C VAL A 73 -3.18 -19.55 0.83
N GLU A 74 -4.11 -20.49 0.72
CA GLU A 74 -3.96 -21.89 1.20
C GLU A 74 -3.56 -21.99 2.69
N GLY A 75 -3.81 -20.93 3.46
CA GLY A 75 -3.42 -20.81 4.85
C GLY A 75 -4.62 -20.70 5.77
N ARG A 76 -4.55 -19.75 6.69
CA ARG A 76 -5.58 -19.53 7.70
C ARG A 76 -6.87 -18.97 7.06
N PRO A 77 -8.05 -19.33 7.58
CA PRO A 77 -9.28 -18.70 7.13
C PRO A 77 -9.36 -17.26 7.61
N GLY A 78 -9.99 -16.39 6.83
CA GLY A 78 -10.30 -15.01 7.22
C GLY A 78 -9.46 -13.94 6.53
N THR A 79 -9.47 -12.76 7.13
CA THR A 79 -8.83 -11.52 6.64
C THR A 79 -7.91 -10.94 7.72
N ASN A 80 -7.19 -9.87 7.40
CA ASN A 80 -6.46 -9.05 8.38
C ASN A 80 -5.48 -9.86 9.25
N HIS A 81 -4.71 -10.76 8.65
CA HIS A 81 -3.70 -11.53 9.36
C HIS A 81 -2.42 -10.72 9.53
N LEU A 82 -2.06 -10.44 10.78
CA LEU A 82 -0.82 -9.79 11.16
C LEU A 82 0.18 -10.85 11.64
N PHE A 83 1.36 -10.85 11.04
CA PHE A 83 2.50 -11.64 11.47
C PHE A 83 3.63 -10.70 11.87
N TRP A 84 4.33 -11.00 12.95
CA TRP A 84 5.56 -10.29 13.27
C TRP A 84 6.61 -11.25 13.83
N VAL A 85 7.87 -10.92 13.56
CA VAL A 85 9.04 -11.68 13.99
C VAL A 85 10.03 -10.74 14.64
N ASN A 86 10.56 -11.14 15.78
CA ASN A 86 11.58 -10.41 16.54
C ASN A 86 12.51 -11.40 17.27
N ASP A 87 13.36 -10.89 18.17
CA ASP A 87 14.31 -11.71 18.95
C ASP A 87 13.61 -12.72 19.91
N GLU A 88 12.31 -12.57 20.18
CA GLU A 88 11.54 -13.43 21.08
C GLU A 88 10.82 -14.57 20.32
N GLY A 89 10.57 -14.41 19.02
CA GLY A 89 10.01 -15.46 18.19
C GLY A 89 9.14 -14.96 17.04
N THR A 90 8.27 -15.86 16.56
CA THR A 90 7.30 -15.59 15.50
C THR A 90 5.90 -15.56 16.08
N HIS A 91 5.12 -14.56 15.71
CA HIS A 91 3.80 -14.33 16.26
C HIS A 91 2.77 -14.11 15.15
N HIS A 92 1.51 -14.35 15.49
CA HIS A 92 0.37 -14.19 14.58
C HIS A 92 -0.85 -13.71 15.36
N GLU A 93 -1.59 -12.78 14.75
CA GLU A 93 -2.89 -12.30 15.22
C GLU A 93 -3.83 -12.03 14.03
N GLN A 94 -5.14 -12.17 14.24
CA GLN A 94 -6.17 -11.79 13.28
C GLN A 94 -6.90 -10.53 13.81
N LEU A 95 -6.88 -9.44 13.03
CA LEU A 95 -7.22 -8.09 13.52
C LEU A 95 -8.68 -7.65 13.29
N ASP A 96 -9.61 -8.59 13.07
CA ASP A 96 -11.01 -8.23 12.70
C ASP A 96 -11.78 -7.48 13.81
N GLY A 97 -11.30 -7.52 15.06
CA GLY A 97 -11.91 -6.84 16.22
C GLY A 97 -11.34 -5.45 16.53
N VAL A 98 -10.34 -4.98 15.78
CA VAL A 98 -9.69 -3.69 16.06
C VAL A 98 -10.60 -2.53 15.61
N PRO A 99 -10.93 -1.57 16.49
CA PRO A 99 -11.80 -0.44 16.13
C PRO A 99 -11.21 0.42 15.00
N LEU A 100 -12.03 0.73 14.00
CA LEU A 100 -11.69 1.68 12.93
C LEU A 100 -12.08 3.10 13.36
N THR A 101 -11.10 3.96 13.64
CA THR A 101 -11.33 5.28 14.26
C THR A 101 -11.37 6.45 13.28
N TYR A 102 -11.00 6.22 12.01
CA TYR A 102 -10.80 7.30 11.03
C TYR A 102 -12.01 8.23 10.89
N TYR A 103 -13.21 7.69 10.68
CA TYR A 103 -14.42 8.51 10.45
C TYR A 103 -14.87 9.26 11.70
N ASP A 104 -14.77 8.64 12.88
CA ASP A 104 -15.07 9.31 14.15
C ASP A 104 -14.11 10.50 14.36
N HIS A 105 -12.82 10.29 14.07
CA HIS A 105 -11.82 11.35 14.12
C HIS A 105 -12.09 12.44 13.07
N VAL A 106 -12.53 12.11 11.84
CA VAL A 106 -12.88 13.12 10.83
C VAL A 106 -14.04 13.99 11.30
N VAL A 107 -15.09 13.40 11.87
CA VAL A 107 -16.22 14.18 12.41
C VAL A 107 -15.78 15.06 13.56
N ALA A 108 -14.94 14.54 14.47
CA ALA A 108 -14.36 15.33 15.56
C ALA A 108 -13.48 16.47 15.03
N ASP A 109 -12.66 16.22 14.01
CA ASP A 109 -11.78 17.20 13.38
C ASP A 109 -12.54 18.33 12.70
N VAL A 110 -13.63 18.02 12.00
CA VAL A 110 -14.49 19.05 11.38
C VAL A 110 -15.09 19.97 12.45
N ARG A 111 -15.57 19.40 13.56
CA ARG A 111 -16.17 20.15 14.68
C ARG A 111 -15.14 20.95 15.47
N GLY A 112 -14.00 20.32 15.78
CA GLY A 112 -12.94 20.86 16.62
C GLY A 112 -11.90 21.69 15.86
N ARG A 113 -11.97 21.70 14.52
CA ARG A 113 -10.95 22.30 13.64
C ARG A 113 -9.55 21.73 13.90
N THR A 114 -9.48 20.42 14.12
CA THR A 114 -8.25 19.66 14.38
C THR A 114 -7.90 18.75 13.19
N GLN A 115 -6.85 17.93 13.32
CA GLN A 115 -6.34 17.02 12.27
C GLN A 115 -5.86 15.67 12.84
N THR A 116 -6.65 15.10 13.75
CA THR A 116 -6.38 13.84 14.46
C THR A 116 -6.66 12.59 13.61
N ALA A 117 -7.49 12.67 12.58
CA ALA A 117 -7.76 11.57 11.66
C ALA A 117 -6.57 11.33 10.72
N ALA A 118 -6.08 12.40 10.12
CA ALA A 118 -4.88 12.45 9.28
C ALA A 118 -4.43 13.91 9.16
N PRO A 119 -3.13 14.22 9.35
CA PRO A 119 -2.62 15.56 9.11
C PRO A 119 -2.84 16.01 7.65
N GLN A 120 -3.22 17.27 7.46
CA GLN A 120 -3.48 17.81 6.12
C GLN A 120 -2.21 17.81 5.26
N GLU A 121 -1.06 18.15 5.86
CA GLU A 121 0.25 18.14 5.21
C GLU A 121 0.64 16.74 4.72
N HIS A 122 0.40 15.71 5.54
CA HIS A 122 0.64 14.32 5.16
C HIS A 122 -0.23 13.91 3.96
N THR A 123 -1.51 14.31 3.95
CA THR A 123 -2.43 14.02 2.84
C THR A 123 -1.96 14.65 1.53
N PHE A 124 -1.49 15.90 1.57
CA PHE A 124 -0.93 16.56 0.39
C PHE A 124 0.38 15.92 -0.06
N GLU A 125 1.25 15.55 0.87
CA GLU A 125 2.53 14.91 0.53
C GLU A 125 2.33 13.56 -0.15
N VAL A 126 1.42 12.72 0.33
CA VAL A 126 1.09 11.43 -0.31
C VAL A 126 0.61 11.64 -1.75
N MET A 127 -0.25 12.64 -1.98
CA MET A 127 -0.74 12.96 -3.32
C MET A 127 0.34 13.59 -4.20
N ARG A 128 1.21 14.43 -3.65
CA ARG A 128 2.38 14.96 -4.37
C ARG A 128 3.25 13.82 -4.87
N LEU A 129 3.58 12.85 -4.00
CA LEU A 129 4.38 11.68 -4.36
C LEU A 129 3.71 10.83 -5.43
N ALA A 130 2.40 10.55 -5.31
CA ALA A 130 1.66 9.77 -6.29
C ALA A 130 1.63 10.45 -7.68
N LEU A 131 1.36 11.76 -7.72
CA LEU A 131 1.34 12.54 -8.96
C LEU A 131 2.74 12.66 -9.58
N THR A 132 3.78 12.90 -8.76
CA THR A 132 5.18 12.91 -9.22
C THR A 132 5.56 11.55 -9.79
N ALA A 133 5.28 10.45 -9.08
CA ALA A 133 5.60 9.11 -9.54
C ALA A 133 4.92 8.79 -10.88
N GLN A 134 3.65 9.17 -11.05
CA GLN A 134 2.91 8.96 -12.30
C GLN A 134 3.44 9.83 -13.45
N ALA A 135 3.83 11.07 -13.17
CA ALA A 135 4.35 12.00 -14.18
C ALA A 135 5.76 11.60 -14.68
N GLU A 136 6.58 11.04 -13.79
CA GLU A 136 7.98 10.66 -14.07
C GLU A 136 8.15 9.18 -14.46
N ALA A 137 7.06 8.40 -14.45
CA ALA A 137 7.11 6.96 -14.67
C ALA A 137 7.66 6.59 -16.05
N THR A 138 8.60 5.65 -16.07
CA THR A 138 9.01 4.98 -17.31
C THR A 138 7.84 4.15 -17.82
N ARG A 139 7.50 4.30 -19.11
CA ARG A 139 6.41 3.55 -19.75
C ARG A 139 6.93 2.23 -20.33
N ARG A 140 6.19 1.14 -20.12
CA ARG A 140 6.54 -0.22 -20.55
C ARG A 140 5.35 -0.94 -21.21
N GLY A 141 5.63 -2.05 -21.88
CA GLY A 141 4.62 -2.85 -22.58
C GLY A 141 4.04 -2.09 -23.78
N HIS A 142 2.73 -2.15 -23.96
CA HIS A 142 1.98 -1.46 -25.01
C HIS A 142 1.96 0.08 -24.85
N LEU A 143 2.56 0.63 -23.78
CA LEU A 143 2.73 2.07 -23.58
C LEU A 143 4.07 2.62 -24.11
N ALA A 144 5.01 1.73 -24.48
CA ALA A 144 6.37 2.08 -24.88
C ALA A 144 6.48 2.53 -26.34
#